data_AF-A0A8H6YYF6-F1
#
_entry.id   AF-A0A8H6YYF6-F1
#
_cell.length_a   1.000
_cell.length_b   1.000
_cell.length_c   1.000
_cell.angle_alpha   90.00
_cell.angle_beta   90.00
_cell.angle_gamma   90.00
#
_symmetry.space_group_name_H-M   'P 1'
#
loop_
_entity.id
_entity.type
_entity.pdbx_description
1 polymer ?
#
loop_
_entity_poly.entity_id
_entity_poly.type
_entity_poly.pdbx_seq_one_letter_code
_entity_poly.pdbx_strand_id
1 'polypeptide(L)'
;MYPTSLKAWDRLGYSRDIINLRAPPDVYPVFQILDLLKEIDAPWLVPAIMYLGCSNPIQRILDGVALGGPPELTPEKRVILIACPEQALGVESVLRFLKQRFPGCRAPEKCNTELLQLSVFIAENWSACRFPLEIWEESDWEVVAGDLCAECIGQCRKMHAKGRQEFWDRMPSIFGLNCKWYELEKLKKAALKP
;
A
#
# COMPACT_ATOMS: atom_id res chain seq x y z
N MET A 1 10.43 -13.78 4.42
CA MET A 1 9.30 -14.00 5.36
C MET A 1 8.35 -12.84 5.19
N TYR A 2 7.08 -13.09 4.87
CA TYR A 2 6.11 -12.02 4.61
C TYR A 2 5.68 -11.28 5.88
N PRO A 3 5.33 -9.99 5.77
CA PRO A 3 5.19 -9.07 6.89
C PRO A 3 3.77 -9.05 7.47
N THR A 4 3.70 -8.93 8.79
CA THR A 4 2.46 -8.75 9.58
C THR A 4 2.49 -7.44 10.37
N SER A 5 3.49 -6.60 10.11
CA SER A 5 3.63 -5.25 10.66
C SER A 5 4.20 -4.32 9.59
N LEU A 6 3.83 -3.03 9.65
CA LEU A 6 4.32 -2.02 8.72
C LEU A 6 5.85 -1.92 8.72
N LYS A 7 6.49 -1.99 9.90
CA LYS A 7 7.97 -2.03 9.97
C LYS A 7 8.57 -3.24 9.27
N ALA A 8 7.90 -4.39 9.29
CA ALA A 8 8.36 -5.56 8.54
C ALA A 8 8.13 -5.38 7.03
N TRP A 9 7.04 -4.72 6.63
CA TRP A 9 6.78 -4.31 5.24
C TRP A 9 7.90 -3.41 4.73
N ASP A 10 8.19 -2.32 5.44
CA ASP A 10 9.20 -1.33 5.06
C ASP A 10 10.60 -1.95 4.89
N ARG A 11 10.94 -2.97 5.68
CA ARG A 11 12.23 -3.69 5.58
C ARG A 11 12.37 -4.56 4.34
N LEU A 12 11.26 -4.96 3.72
CA LEU A 12 11.29 -5.75 2.50
C LEU A 12 11.62 -4.89 1.27
N GLY A 13 11.66 -3.56 1.41
CA GLY A 13 11.82 -2.64 0.30
C GLY A 13 10.52 -2.46 -0.47
N TYR A 14 10.62 -1.83 -1.64
CA TYR A 14 9.45 -1.54 -2.46
C TYR A 14 8.73 -2.81 -2.86
N SER A 15 7.41 -2.68 -3.04
CA SER A 15 6.58 -3.71 -3.67
C SER A 15 7.24 -4.27 -4.94
N ARG A 16 7.95 -3.43 -5.72
CA ARG A 16 8.77 -3.87 -6.86
C ARG A 16 9.72 -5.02 -6.52
N ASP A 17 10.42 -5.01 -5.38
CA ASP A 17 11.35 -6.09 -5.01
C ASP A 17 10.64 -7.30 -4.40
N ILE A 18 9.51 -7.09 -3.72
CA ILE A 18 8.65 -8.16 -3.19
C ILE A 18 7.96 -8.92 -4.34
N ILE A 19 7.58 -8.19 -5.38
CA ILE A 19 6.85 -8.65 -6.57
C ILE A 19 7.79 -9.06 -7.70
N ASN A 20 9.03 -8.56 -7.75
CA ASN A 20 10.12 -9.06 -8.61
C ASN A 20 10.56 -10.48 -8.18
N LEU A 21 9.62 -11.33 -7.76
CA LEU A 21 9.55 -12.67 -8.32
C LEU A 21 9.86 -12.49 -9.82
N ARG A 22 10.95 -13.09 -10.28
CA ARG A 22 11.51 -13.00 -11.65
C ARG A 22 10.57 -13.59 -12.71
N ALA A 23 9.29 -13.34 -12.59
CA ALA A 23 8.28 -13.70 -13.55
C ALA A 23 8.41 -12.72 -14.73
N PRO A 24 8.19 -13.20 -15.96
CA PRO A 24 8.06 -12.33 -17.12
C PRO A 24 7.07 -11.18 -16.81
N PRO A 25 7.22 -9.99 -17.41
CA PRO A 25 6.34 -8.82 -17.19
C PRO A 25 4.84 -9.09 -17.46
N ASP A 26 4.54 -10.26 -18.03
CA ASP A 26 3.22 -10.73 -18.43
C ASP A 26 2.63 -11.80 -17.49
N VAL A 27 3.38 -12.26 -16.48
CA VAL A 27 2.91 -13.29 -15.53
C VAL A 27 2.96 -12.72 -14.12
N TYR A 28 1.79 -12.34 -13.61
CA TYR A 28 1.63 -11.88 -12.24
C TYR A 28 0.89 -12.96 -11.43
N PRO A 29 1.60 -13.82 -10.67
CA PRO A 29 1.01 -15.03 -10.13
C PRO A 29 0.17 -14.80 -8.86
N VAL A 30 -0.47 -13.63 -8.69
CA VAL A 30 -1.20 -13.31 -7.45
C VAL A 30 -2.30 -14.33 -7.16
N PHE A 31 -3.07 -14.71 -8.18
CA PHE A 31 -4.15 -15.67 -7.98
C PHE A 31 -3.61 -17.07 -7.66
N GLN A 32 -2.55 -17.52 -8.36
CA GLN A 32 -1.89 -18.79 -8.06
C GLN A 32 -1.29 -18.80 -6.65
N ILE A 33 -0.72 -17.68 -6.21
CA ILE A 33 -0.24 -17.53 -4.84
C ILE A 33 -1.42 -17.60 -3.88
N LEU A 34 -2.52 -16.89 -4.12
CA LEU A 34 -3.71 -16.93 -3.27
C LEU A 34 -4.31 -18.34 -3.16
N ASP A 35 -4.33 -19.10 -4.25
CA ASP A 35 -4.79 -20.50 -4.22
C ASP A 35 -3.83 -21.37 -3.40
N LEU A 36 -2.52 -21.24 -3.60
CA LEU A 36 -1.52 -21.91 -2.77
C LEU A 36 -1.67 -21.55 -1.28
N LEU A 37 -1.94 -20.27 -0.96
CA LEU A 37 -2.14 -19.81 0.42
C LEU A 37 -3.36 -20.46 1.08
N LYS A 38 -4.42 -20.74 0.32
CA LYS A 38 -5.56 -21.52 0.83
C LYS A 38 -5.18 -22.97 1.07
N GLU A 39 -4.43 -23.58 0.15
CA GLU A 39 -3.99 -24.98 0.27
C GLU A 39 -3.12 -25.20 1.52
N ILE A 40 -2.24 -24.27 1.85
CA ILE A 40 -1.34 -24.36 3.01
C ILE A 40 -1.92 -23.70 4.29
N ASP A 41 -3.18 -23.26 4.26
CA ASP A 41 -3.85 -22.54 5.35
C ASP A 41 -3.01 -21.38 5.94
N ALA A 42 -2.54 -20.48 5.06
CA ALA A 42 -1.70 -19.32 5.41
C ALA A 42 -2.42 -17.97 5.23
N PRO A 43 -3.54 -17.71 5.94
CA PRO A 43 -4.34 -16.50 5.77
C PRO A 43 -3.60 -15.21 6.14
N TRP A 44 -2.54 -15.27 6.96
CA TRP A 44 -1.73 -14.11 7.34
C TRP A 44 -0.96 -13.47 6.18
N LEU A 45 -0.88 -14.16 5.03
CA LEU A 45 -0.25 -13.67 3.81
C LEU A 45 -1.23 -12.97 2.86
N VAL A 46 -2.53 -13.24 3.00
CA VAL A 46 -3.57 -12.77 2.07
C VAL A 46 -3.60 -11.25 1.93
N PRO A 47 -3.61 -10.43 3.01
CA PRO A 47 -3.71 -8.97 2.85
C PRO A 47 -2.53 -8.38 2.07
N ALA A 48 -1.32 -8.88 2.34
CA ALA A 48 -0.11 -8.46 1.63
C ALA A 48 -0.19 -8.82 0.15
N ILE A 49 -0.54 -10.07 -0.18
CA ILE A 49 -0.62 -10.53 -1.57
C ILE A 49 -1.73 -9.82 -2.34
N MET A 50 -2.90 -9.61 -1.73
CA MET A 50 -4.00 -8.89 -2.38
C MET A 50 -3.68 -7.40 -2.58
N TYR A 51 -3.01 -6.76 -1.62
CA TYR A 51 -2.52 -5.39 -1.75
C TYR A 51 -1.57 -5.22 -2.95
N LEU A 52 -0.64 -6.17 -3.12
CA LEU A 52 0.22 -6.23 -4.30
C LEU A 52 -0.61 -6.53 -5.56
N GLY A 53 -1.61 -7.39 -5.48
CA GLY A 53 -2.55 -7.70 -6.57
C GLY A 53 -3.28 -6.48 -7.13
N CYS A 54 -3.69 -5.55 -6.26
CA CYS A 54 -4.28 -4.27 -6.65
C CYS A 54 -3.33 -3.38 -7.48
N SER A 55 -2.04 -3.73 -7.59
CA SER A 55 -1.11 -3.03 -8.48
C SER A 55 -1.32 -3.32 -9.96
N ASN A 56 -2.09 -4.33 -10.29
CA ASN A 56 -2.32 -4.72 -11.67
C ASN A 56 -3.40 -3.81 -12.30
N PRO A 57 -3.25 -3.46 -13.59
CA PRO A 57 -4.34 -2.89 -14.36
C PRO A 57 -5.61 -3.73 -14.21
N ILE A 58 -6.78 -3.08 -14.09
CA ILE A 58 -8.08 -3.76 -13.92
C ILE A 58 -8.30 -4.81 -15.02
N GLN A 59 -7.92 -4.48 -16.26
CA GLN A 59 -7.99 -5.42 -17.39
C GLN A 59 -7.21 -6.71 -17.08
N ARG A 60 -5.97 -6.60 -16.59
CA ARG A 60 -5.17 -7.78 -16.21
C ARG A 60 -5.79 -8.58 -15.06
N ILE A 61 -6.41 -7.91 -14.09
CA ILE A 61 -7.13 -8.59 -12.99
C ILE A 61 -8.32 -9.39 -13.54
N LEU A 62 -9.08 -8.81 -14.48
CA LEU A 62 -10.24 -9.45 -15.11
C LEU A 62 -9.82 -10.61 -16.01
N ASP A 63 -8.91 -10.34 -16.95
CA ASP A 63 -8.45 -11.29 -17.96
C ASP A 63 -7.69 -12.47 -17.34
N GLY A 64 -7.06 -12.26 -16.18
CA GLY A 64 -6.20 -13.24 -15.52
C GLY A 64 -4.89 -13.48 -16.27
N VAL A 65 -4.10 -14.45 -15.80
CA VAL A 65 -2.97 -14.98 -16.58
C VAL A 65 -3.57 -15.86 -17.66
N ALA A 66 -3.36 -15.51 -18.93
CA ALA A 66 -3.92 -16.22 -20.08
C ALA A 66 -3.45 -17.69 -20.13
N LEU A 67 -4.15 -18.57 -19.41
CA LEU A 67 -3.94 -20.03 -19.44
C LEU A 67 -4.94 -20.71 -20.40
N GLY A 68 -5.47 -19.99 -21.39
CA GLY A 68 -6.26 -20.55 -22.48
C GLY A 68 -7.74 -20.83 -22.18
N GLY A 69 -8.26 -20.40 -21.03
CA GLY A 69 -9.69 -20.46 -20.70
C GLY A 69 -10.39 -19.09 -20.80
N PRO A 70 -11.74 -19.05 -20.87
CA PRO A 70 -12.48 -17.81 -20.77
C PRO A 70 -12.19 -17.13 -19.42
N PRO A 71 -12.16 -15.79 -19.36
CA PRO A 71 -11.90 -15.08 -18.11
C PRO A 71 -13.03 -15.34 -17.12
N GLU A 72 -12.74 -16.13 -16.08
CA GLU A 72 -13.66 -16.35 -14.97
C GLU A 72 -13.41 -15.32 -13.85
N LEU A 73 -14.49 -14.75 -13.31
CA LEU A 73 -14.45 -13.83 -12.18
C LEU A 73 -14.52 -14.61 -10.86
N THR A 74 -13.37 -15.07 -10.37
CA THR A 74 -13.27 -15.77 -9.10
C THR A 74 -13.62 -14.86 -7.90
N PRO A 75 -13.96 -15.43 -6.72
CA PRO A 75 -14.19 -14.65 -5.51
C PRO A 75 -13.02 -13.71 -5.16
N GLU A 76 -11.78 -14.14 -5.36
CA GLU A 76 -10.57 -13.37 -5.05
C GLU A 76 -10.40 -12.19 -6.01
N LYS A 77 -10.64 -12.42 -7.31
CA LYS A 77 -10.67 -11.32 -8.30
C LYS A 77 -11.69 -10.27 -7.89
N ARG A 78 -12.89 -10.70 -7.47
CA ARG A 78 -13.94 -9.78 -7.00
C ARG A 78 -13.49 -8.98 -5.77
N VAL A 79 -12.85 -9.62 -4.79
CA VAL A 79 -12.32 -8.94 -3.59
C VAL A 79 -11.27 -7.89 -3.98
N ILE A 80 -10.31 -8.23 -4.84
CA ILE A 80 -9.29 -7.28 -5.31
C ILE A 80 -9.94 -6.09 -6.04
N LEU A 81 -10.90 -6.34 -6.92
CA LEU A 81 -11.60 -5.27 -7.65
C LEU A 81 -12.37 -4.33 -6.71
N ILE A 82 -13.00 -4.87 -5.66
CA ILE A 82 -13.70 -4.09 -4.62
C ILE A 82 -12.70 -3.30 -3.77
N ALA A 83 -11.52 -3.86 -3.51
CA ALA A 83 -10.48 -3.22 -2.70
C ALA A 83 -9.72 -2.11 -3.45
N CYS A 84 -9.65 -2.14 -4.78
CA CYS A 84 -8.94 -1.13 -5.58
C CYS A 84 -9.38 0.33 -5.27
N PRO A 85 -10.69 0.66 -5.23
CA PRO A 85 -11.14 1.98 -4.76
C PRO A 85 -10.70 2.33 -3.34
N GLU A 86 -10.83 1.40 -2.38
CA GLU A 86 -10.40 1.62 -1.00
C GLU A 86 -8.90 1.91 -0.90
N GLN A 87 -8.09 1.24 -1.72
CA GLN A 87 -6.66 1.50 -1.80
C GLN A 87 -6.37 2.90 -2.39
N ALA A 88 -7.11 3.33 -3.40
CA ALA A 88 -6.98 4.68 -3.94
C ALA A 88 -7.37 5.75 -2.88
N LEU A 89 -8.44 5.52 -2.12
CA LEU A 89 -8.83 6.38 -0.99
C LEU A 89 -7.77 6.37 0.13
N GLY A 90 -7.11 5.24 0.33
CA GLY A 90 -5.97 5.11 1.24
C GLY A 90 -4.84 6.09 0.92
N VAL A 91 -4.60 6.40 -0.36
CA VAL A 91 -3.54 7.32 -0.78
C VAL A 91 -3.84 8.73 -0.28
N GLU A 92 -5.08 9.18 -0.43
CA GLU A 92 -5.50 10.50 0.07
C GLU A 92 -5.33 10.59 1.60
N SER A 93 -5.64 9.51 2.32
CA SER A 93 -5.45 9.46 3.78
C SER A 93 -3.96 9.59 4.15
N VAL A 94 -3.08 8.89 3.45
CA VAL A 94 -1.63 8.91 3.69
C VAL A 94 -1.01 10.27 3.34
N LEU A 95 -1.47 10.88 2.24
CA LEU A 95 -0.98 12.18 1.77
C LEU A 95 -1.74 13.39 2.33
N ARG A 96 -2.62 13.17 3.32
CA ARG A 96 -3.44 14.24 3.91
C ARG A 96 -2.60 15.43 4.41
N PHE A 97 -1.35 15.20 4.81
CA PHE A 97 -0.43 16.23 5.30
C PHE A 97 -0.20 17.36 4.29
N LEU A 98 -0.31 17.10 2.99
CA LEU A 98 -0.15 18.09 1.92
C LEU A 98 -1.22 19.19 1.95
N LYS A 99 -2.37 18.91 2.57
CA LYS A 99 -3.50 19.84 2.67
C LYS A 99 -3.61 20.49 4.05
N GLN A 100 -2.66 20.24 4.96
CA GLN A 100 -2.75 20.70 6.35
C GLN A 100 -1.95 21.98 6.62
N ARG A 101 -2.43 22.72 7.63
CA ARG A 101 -1.73 23.83 8.24
C ARG A 101 -1.28 23.41 9.63
N PHE A 102 -0.01 23.65 9.93
CA PHE A 102 0.60 23.17 11.17
C PHE A 102 0.79 24.32 12.18
N PRO A 103 0.36 24.14 13.45
CA PRO A 103 0.66 25.10 14.50
C PRO A 103 2.17 25.19 14.72
N GLY A 104 2.67 26.39 15.02
CA GLY A 104 4.11 26.63 15.23
C GLY A 104 4.92 26.81 13.95
N CYS A 105 4.29 26.86 12.78
CA CYS A 105 4.97 27.18 11.52
C CYS A 105 5.61 28.57 11.57
N ARG A 106 6.90 28.66 11.22
CA ARG A 106 7.66 29.93 11.21
C ARG A 106 7.46 30.76 9.94
N ALA A 107 6.97 30.14 8.88
CA ALA A 107 6.70 30.79 7.59
C ALA A 107 5.42 30.21 6.95
N PRO A 108 4.24 30.52 7.51
CA PRO A 108 2.98 29.87 7.10
C PRO A 108 2.66 30.03 5.61
N GLU A 109 2.85 31.22 5.05
CA GLU A 109 2.55 31.50 3.64
C GLU A 109 3.44 30.69 2.70
N LYS A 110 4.76 30.69 2.95
CA LYS A 110 5.72 29.89 2.18
C LYS A 110 5.38 28.40 2.31
N CYS A 111 5.35 27.85 3.52
CA CYS A 111 5.13 26.42 3.73
C CYS A 111 3.79 25.93 3.13
N ASN A 112 2.71 26.72 3.25
CA ASN A 112 1.42 26.36 2.67
C ASN A 112 1.46 26.37 1.14
N THR A 113 2.16 27.34 0.54
CA THR A 113 2.34 27.41 -0.92
C THR A 113 3.09 26.18 -1.42
N GLU A 114 4.19 25.82 -0.76
CA GLU A 114 5.00 24.64 -1.12
C GLU A 114 4.20 23.34 -1.00
N LEU A 115 3.49 23.13 0.12
CA LEU A 115 2.63 21.96 0.29
C LEU A 115 1.52 21.87 -0.76
N LEU A 116 0.93 23.01 -1.13
CA LEU A 116 -0.08 23.06 -2.18
C LEU A 116 0.50 22.74 -3.56
N GLN A 117 1.63 23.33 -3.93
CA GLN A 117 2.33 23.05 -5.19
C GLN A 117 2.71 21.58 -5.28
N LEU A 118 3.24 21.01 -4.20
CA LEU A 118 3.56 19.61 -4.10
C LEU A 118 2.31 18.72 -4.24
N SER A 119 1.18 19.12 -3.64
CA SER A 119 -0.08 18.38 -3.80
C SER A 119 -0.56 18.32 -5.25
N VAL A 120 -0.38 19.41 -6.00
CA VAL A 120 -0.70 19.48 -7.43
C VAL A 120 0.27 18.61 -8.22
N PHE A 121 1.58 18.73 -7.96
CA PHE A 121 2.60 17.93 -8.62
C PHE A 121 2.34 16.43 -8.47
N ILE A 122 2.04 15.95 -7.26
CA ILE A 122 1.73 14.54 -7.02
C ILE A 122 0.44 14.14 -7.74
N ALA A 123 -0.61 14.96 -7.69
CA ALA A 123 -1.86 14.64 -8.36
C ALA A 123 -1.67 14.47 -9.88
N GLU A 124 -0.81 15.29 -10.49
CA GLU A 124 -0.52 15.25 -11.93
C GLU A 124 0.42 14.10 -12.31
N ASN A 125 1.52 13.94 -11.56
CA ASN A 125 2.62 13.05 -11.96
C ASN A 125 2.49 11.65 -11.36
N TRP A 126 1.80 11.51 -10.23
CA TRP A 126 1.71 10.27 -9.46
C TRP A 126 0.28 9.70 -9.45
N SER A 127 -0.55 10.10 -10.43
CA SER A 127 -1.90 9.53 -10.62
C SER A 127 -1.90 8.00 -10.84
N ALA A 128 -0.76 7.43 -11.23
CA ALA A 128 -0.51 5.99 -11.29
C ALA A 128 -0.10 5.36 -9.93
N CYS A 129 0.37 6.13 -8.96
CA CYS A 129 0.77 5.65 -7.63
C CYS A 129 -0.45 5.44 -6.73
N ARG A 130 -1.20 4.37 -6.99
CA ARG A 130 -2.34 3.95 -6.16
C ARG A 130 -1.91 3.09 -4.98
N PHE A 131 -0.78 3.42 -4.36
CA PHE A 131 -0.11 2.55 -3.40
C PHE A 131 0.17 3.29 -2.10
N PRO A 132 -0.79 3.31 -1.15
CA PRO A 132 -0.66 4.05 0.10
C PRO A 132 0.59 3.70 0.92
N LEU A 133 1.09 2.48 0.81
CA LEU A 133 2.26 2.03 1.56
C LEU A 133 3.59 2.34 0.86
N GLU A 134 3.57 2.55 -0.46
CA GLU A 134 4.74 2.82 -1.31
C GLU A 134 4.78 4.27 -1.77
N ILE A 135 3.77 5.06 -1.43
CA ILE A 135 3.79 6.48 -1.74
C ILE A 135 4.60 7.21 -0.67
N TRP A 136 5.57 7.99 -1.16
CA TRP A 136 6.37 8.91 -0.36
C TRP A 136 7.44 8.24 0.52
N GLU A 137 8.67 8.21 0.00
CA GLU A 137 9.88 7.62 0.58
C GLU A 137 10.63 8.56 1.54
N GLU A 138 11.66 8.02 2.20
CA GLU A 138 12.59 8.84 2.96
C GLU A 138 13.35 9.84 2.06
N SER A 139 13.71 9.43 0.84
CA SER A 139 14.34 10.27 -0.18
C SER A 139 13.41 11.41 -0.63
N ASP A 140 12.10 11.18 -0.71
CA ASP A 140 11.12 12.23 -1.03
C ASP A 140 11.08 13.32 0.04
N TRP A 141 11.30 12.96 1.31
CA TRP A 141 11.42 13.96 2.39
C TRP A 141 12.67 14.83 2.24
N GLU A 142 13.77 14.30 1.74
CA GLU A 142 15.00 15.06 1.54
C GLU A 142 14.81 16.16 0.49
N VAL A 143 14.06 15.85 -0.58
CA VAL A 143 13.74 16.80 -1.65
C VAL A 143 12.95 18.00 -1.11
N VAL A 144 11.97 17.76 -0.23
CA VAL A 144 11.07 18.83 0.27
C VAL A 144 11.54 19.49 1.57
N ALA A 145 12.57 18.95 2.23
CA ALA A 145 13.02 19.46 3.53
C ALA A 145 13.56 20.89 3.44
N GLY A 146 14.07 21.32 2.29
CA GLY A 146 14.55 22.69 2.06
C GLY A 146 13.46 23.74 1.91
N ASP A 147 12.25 23.32 1.51
CA ASP A 147 11.16 24.21 1.15
C ASP A 147 10.24 24.50 2.34
N LEU A 148 10.19 23.58 3.31
CA LEU A 148 9.41 23.69 4.53
C LEU A 148 10.26 24.10 5.72
N CYS A 149 9.65 24.81 6.67
CA CYS A 149 10.31 25.02 7.96
C CYS A 149 10.41 23.70 8.75
N ALA A 150 11.41 23.60 9.63
CA ALA A 150 11.68 22.40 10.44
C ALA A 150 10.47 21.88 11.23
N GLU A 151 9.58 22.78 11.68
CA GLU A 151 8.35 22.40 12.38
C GLU A 151 7.35 21.71 11.45
N CYS A 152 7.09 22.30 10.28
CA CYS A 152 6.17 21.73 9.30
C CYS A 152 6.63 20.37 8.79
N ILE A 153 7.91 20.23 8.42
CA ILE A 153 8.44 18.93 7.94
C ILE A 153 8.33 17.85 9.01
N GLY A 154 8.58 18.19 10.28
CA GLY A 154 8.41 17.27 11.40
C GLY A 154 6.96 16.82 11.60
N GLN A 155 6.00 17.73 11.45
CA GLN A 155 4.57 17.40 11.55
C GLN A 155 4.06 16.63 10.32
N CYS A 156 4.52 16.97 9.11
CA CYS A 156 4.24 16.22 7.88
C CYS A 156 4.67 14.75 8.02
N ARG A 157 5.91 14.50 8.44
CA ARG A 157 6.45 13.14 8.66
C ARG A 157 5.62 12.35 9.66
N LYS A 158 5.26 12.96 10.80
CA LYS A 158 4.39 12.32 11.82
C LYS A 158 3.01 11.98 11.25
N MET A 159 2.41 12.88 10.49
CA MET A 159 1.08 12.69 9.93
C MET A 159 1.07 11.63 8.83
N HIS A 160 2.06 11.64 7.94
CA HIS A 160 2.24 10.60 6.93
C HIS A 160 2.45 9.22 7.55
N ALA A 161 3.35 9.09 8.53
CA ALA A 161 3.58 7.85 9.25
C ALA A 161 2.31 7.32 9.93
N LYS A 162 1.53 8.22 10.55
CA LYS A 162 0.22 7.88 11.13
C LYS A 162 -0.75 7.39 10.05
N GLY A 163 -0.87 8.10 8.93
CA GLY A 163 -1.75 7.70 7.82
C GLY A 163 -1.37 6.33 7.24
N ARG A 164 -0.07 6.04 7.09
CA ARG A 164 0.42 4.73 6.64
C ARG A 164 0.04 3.62 7.63
N GLN A 165 0.21 3.86 8.93
CA GLN A 165 -0.17 2.90 9.96
C GLN A 165 -1.69 2.66 9.99
N GLU A 166 -2.50 3.72 9.91
CA GLU A 166 -3.97 3.61 9.86
C GLU A 166 -4.44 2.85 8.61
N PHE A 167 -3.80 3.05 7.46
CA PHE A 167 -4.08 2.25 6.27
C PHE A 167 -3.67 0.79 6.47
N TRP A 168 -2.45 0.54 6.96
CA TRP A 168 -1.95 -0.80 7.26
C TRP A 168 -2.92 -1.56 8.17
N ASP A 169 -3.38 -0.95 9.27
CA ASP A 169 -4.26 -1.58 10.25
C ASP A 169 -5.63 -1.97 9.67
N ARG A 170 -6.12 -1.23 8.67
CA ARG A 170 -7.38 -1.54 7.97
C ARG A 170 -7.23 -2.60 6.88
N MET A 171 -6.01 -2.87 6.42
CA MET A 171 -5.73 -3.71 5.26
C MET A 171 -6.40 -5.10 5.31
N PRO A 172 -6.38 -5.86 6.44
CA PRO A 172 -7.12 -7.12 6.50
C PRO A 172 -8.62 -6.98 6.18
N SER A 173 -9.27 -5.95 6.73
CA SER A 173 -10.69 -5.70 6.51
C SER A 173 -11.03 -5.24 5.09
N ILE A 174 -10.14 -4.47 4.44
CA ILE A 174 -10.27 -4.08 3.03
C ILE A 174 -10.35 -5.32 2.13
N PHE A 175 -9.63 -6.38 2.49
CA PHE A 175 -9.60 -7.65 1.77
C PHE A 175 -10.57 -8.71 2.32
N GLY A 176 -11.59 -8.29 3.07
CA GLY A 176 -12.67 -9.17 3.53
C GLY A 176 -12.29 -10.10 4.68
N LEU A 177 -11.13 -9.89 5.33
CA LEU A 177 -10.77 -10.62 6.53
C LEU A 177 -11.34 -9.92 7.77
N ASN A 178 -12.20 -10.64 8.51
CA ASN A 178 -12.79 -10.16 9.76
C ASN A 178 -11.85 -10.34 10.96
N CYS A 179 -10.57 -9.99 10.81
CA CYS A 179 -9.57 -10.12 11.86
C CYS A 179 -8.56 -8.96 11.81
N LYS A 180 -7.83 -8.76 12.91
CA LYS A 180 -6.74 -7.78 12.99
C LYS A 180 -5.39 -8.45 12.78
N TRP A 181 -4.36 -7.65 12.48
CA TRP A 181 -2.98 -8.13 12.32
C TRP A 181 -2.46 -8.99 13.47
N TYR A 182 -2.81 -8.66 14.71
CA TYR A 182 -2.34 -9.43 15.86
C TYR A 182 -2.87 -10.87 15.87
N GLU A 183 -4.04 -11.12 15.27
CA GLU A 183 -4.62 -12.46 15.13
C GLU A 183 -3.93 -13.23 14.01
N LEU A 184 -3.71 -12.58 12.87
CA LEU A 184 -2.91 -13.13 11.76
C LEU A 184 -1.49 -13.49 12.22
N GLU A 185 -0.86 -12.67 13.06
CA GLU A 185 0.45 -12.96 13.64
C GLU A 185 0.43 -14.16 14.59
N LYS A 186 -0.67 -14.39 15.33
CA LYS A 186 -0.83 -15.61 16.14
C LYS A 186 -0.90 -16.86 15.26
N LEU A 187 -1.67 -16.81 14.17
CA LEU A 187 -1.79 -17.92 13.20
C LEU A 187 -0.43 -18.23 12.58
N LYS A 188 0.29 -17.20 12.11
CA LYS A 188 1.65 -17.34 11.59
C LYS A 188 2.59 -18.01 12.60
N LYS A 189 2.60 -17.55 13.85
CA LYS A 189 3.44 -18.14 14.89
C LYS A 189 3.07 -19.59 15.20
N ALA A 190 1.79 -19.94 15.15
CA ALA A 190 1.35 -21.31 15.38
C ALA A 190 1.81 -22.25 14.25
N ALA A 191 1.69 -21.80 12.98
CA ALA A 191 2.10 -22.57 11.82
C ALA A 191 3.62 -22.73 11.66
N LEU A 192 4.41 -21.79 12.19
CA LEU A 192 5.88 -21.81 12.14
C LEU A 192 6.53 -22.47 13.36
N LYS A 193 5.75 -23.01 14.31
CA LYS A 193 6.31 -23.81 15.39
C LYS A 193 6.80 -25.14 14.81
N PRO A 194 8.07 -25.51 15.05
CA PRO A 194 8.63 -26.78 14.59
C PRO A 194 7.99 -27.98 15.30
#